data_AF-A0A5R1NSV5-F1
#
_entry.id   AF-A0A5R1NSV5-F1
#
_cell.length_a   1.000
_cell.length_b   1.000
_cell.length_c   1.000
_cell.angle_alpha   90.00
_cell.angle_beta   90.00
_cell.angle_gamma   90.00
#
_symmetry.space_group_name_H-M   'P 1'
#
loop_
_entity.id
_entity.type
_entity.pdbx_description
1 polymer ?
#
loop_
_entity_poly.entity_id
_entity_poly.type
_entity_poly.pdbx_seq_one_letter_code
_entity_poly.pdbx_strand_id
1 'polypeptide(L)'
;MGDGGLDRLDERVWQVAWAGCVGRWRSQEQKRPDAGIKQILMPQFALVHSLALQQTLYRMGEAVLEAYPFIAEIRLSAPNKHHFLYDLSPFNVANNDEVHHAADRPYGLIQATITHDDASDAGPAWDSYAGLV
;
A
#
# COMPACT_ATOMS: atom_id res chain seq x y z
N MET A 1 -23.62 -15.68 -10.66
CA MET A 1 -23.43 -14.27 -10.30
C MET A 1 -23.50 -14.22 -8.78
N GLY A 2 -22.35 -14.34 -8.11
CA GLY A 2 -22.27 -14.39 -6.64
C GLY A 2 -22.69 -13.04 -6.05
N ASP A 3 -23.35 -13.07 -4.90
CA ASP A 3 -23.80 -11.87 -4.22
C ASP A 3 -22.60 -11.03 -3.79
N GLY A 4 -22.68 -9.71 -3.95
CA GLY A 4 -21.58 -8.79 -3.65
C GLY A 4 -21.34 -8.58 -2.16
N GLY A 5 -21.58 -9.60 -1.32
CA GLY A 5 -21.42 -9.55 0.13
C GLY A 5 -19.94 -9.58 0.53
N LEU A 6 -19.54 -8.65 1.40
CA LEU A 6 -18.25 -8.70 2.06
C LEU A 6 -18.36 -9.67 3.25
N ASP A 7 -18.24 -10.96 2.98
CA ASP A 7 -18.06 -11.96 4.03
C ASP A 7 -16.75 -11.74 4.78
N ARG A 8 -16.67 -12.17 6.04
CA ARG A 8 -15.44 -12.12 6.83
C ARG A 8 -14.42 -13.08 6.21
N LEU A 9 -13.26 -12.57 5.83
CA LEU A 9 -12.24 -13.28 5.06
C LEU A 9 -11.08 -13.62 5.99
N ASP A 10 -11.20 -14.75 6.66
CA ASP A 10 -10.18 -15.28 7.56
C ASP A 10 -8.97 -15.86 6.82
N GLU A 11 -9.14 -16.34 5.57
CA GLU A 11 -8.06 -17.01 4.82
C GLU A 11 -7.87 -16.57 3.36
N ARG A 12 -8.44 -15.44 2.91
CA ARG A 12 -8.14 -14.98 1.55
C ARG A 12 -6.69 -14.49 1.47
N VAL A 13 -5.93 -15.02 0.53
CA VAL A 13 -4.66 -14.41 0.11
C VAL A 13 -4.98 -12.97 -0.28
N TRP A 14 -4.55 -12.02 0.55
CA TRP A 14 -4.49 -10.62 0.17
C TRP A 14 -3.40 -10.52 -0.91
N GLN A 15 -3.79 -10.74 -2.16
CA GLN A 15 -2.95 -10.44 -3.32
C GLN A 15 -2.93 -8.93 -3.51
N VAL A 16 -2.42 -8.20 -2.51
CA VAL A 16 -1.97 -6.85 -2.72
C VAL A 16 -0.82 -6.99 -3.71
N ALA A 17 -0.95 -6.40 -4.88
CA ALA A 17 0.21 -6.26 -5.75
C ALA A 17 0.89 -4.96 -5.35
N TRP A 18 2.18 -5.01 -4.99
CA TRP A 18 3.04 -3.83 -4.92
C TRP A 18 2.94 -2.96 -6.19
N ALA A 19 2.62 -3.58 -7.34
CA ALA A 19 2.49 -2.93 -8.64
C ALA A 19 1.45 -1.81 -8.61
N GLY A 20 1.92 -0.58 -8.41
CA GLY A 20 1.12 0.64 -8.31
C GLY A 20 1.26 1.40 -7.00
N CYS A 21 2.03 0.89 -6.03
CA CYS A 21 2.35 1.65 -4.82
C CYS A 21 3.22 2.86 -5.16
N VAL A 22 2.78 4.05 -4.78
CA VAL A 22 3.50 5.31 -4.94
C VAL A 22 3.85 5.86 -3.57
N GLY A 23 5.13 6.13 -3.36
CA GLY A 23 5.66 6.76 -2.15
C GLY A 23 6.27 8.13 -2.44
N ARG A 24 5.96 9.11 -1.60
CA ARG A 24 6.61 10.43 -1.56
C ARG A 24 7.00 10.73 -0.13
N TRP A 25 8.08 11.46 0.08
CA TRP A 25 8.56 11.82 1.41
C TRP A 25 8.98 13.28 1.45
N ARG A 26 8.95 13.89 2.64
CA ARG A 26 9.49 15.22 2.90
C ARG A 26 10.64 15.10 3.89
N SER A 27 11.75 15.75 3.57
CA SER A 27 12.89 15.89 4.48
C SER A 27 12.74 17.14 5.33
N GLN A 28 13.13 17.07 6.60
CA GLN A 28 13.27 18.24 7.49
C GLN A 28 14.66 18.87 7.41
N GLU A 29 15.61 18.14 6.82
CA GLU A 29 16.98 18.61 6.61
C GLU A 29 17.28 18.70 5.11
N GLN A 30 18.36 19.40 4.74
CA GLN A 30 18.86 19.41 3.36
C GLN A 30 19.61 18.11 3.03
N LYS A 31 18.95 16.97 3.30
CA LYS A 31 19.44 15.61 3.08
C LYS A 31 18.50 14.86 2.15
N ARG A 32 19.05 13.86 1.46
CA ARG A 32 18.28 12.91 0.65
C ARG A 32 18.73 11.50 1.00
N PRO A 33 17.81 10.53 1.01
CA PRO A 33 18.16 9.12 1.15
C PRO A 33 19.01 8.68 -0.05
N ASP A 34 19.92 7.74 0.18
CA ASP A 34 20.86 7.11 -0.75
C ASP A 34 20.20 6.12 -1.73
N ALA A 35 18.94 6.37 -2.11
CA ALA A 35 18.05 5.48 -2.88
C ALA A 35 17.58 4.20 -2.16
N GLY A 36 17.88 4.02 -0.87
CA GLY A 36 17.52 2.83 -0.09
C GLY A 36 16.05 2.68 0.32
N ILE A 37 15.21 3.71 0.18
CA ILE A 37 13.79 3.67 0.61
C ILE A 37 13.06 2.43 0.04
N LYS A 38 13.22 2.14 -1.25
CA LYS A 38 12.55 0.97 -1.86
C LYS A 38 13.03 -0.35 -1.25
N GLN A 39 14.32 -0.44 -0.90
CA GLN A 39 14.90 -1.63 -0.27
C GLN A 39 14.39 -1.85 1.16
N ILE A 40 13.89 -0.79 1.82
CA ILE A 40 13.24 -0.88 3.13
C ILE A 40 11.77 -1.24 2.98
N LEU A 41 11.06 -0.61 2.04
CA LEU A 41 9.63 -0.85 1.83
C LEU A 41 9.33 -2.28 1.36
N MET A 42 10.17 -2.85 0.48
CA MET A 42 9.94 -4.17 -0.11
C MET A 42 9.90 -5.32 0.93
N PRO A 43 10.87 -5.46 1.86
CA PRO A 43 10.81 -6.46 2.91
C PRO A 43 9.59 -6.31 3.82
N GLN A 44 9.21 -5.08 4.20
CA GLN A 44 8.02 -4.86 5.03
C GLN A 44 6.76 -5.34 4.31
N PHE A 45 6.63 -5.03 3.02
CA PHE A 45 5.53 -5.50 2.20
C PHE A 45 5.47 -7.03 2.09
N ALA A 46 6.62 -7.69 1.94
CA ALA A 46 6.70 -9.13 1.71
C ALA A 46 6.58 -9.97 3.00
N LEU A 47 7.05 -9.45 4.14
CA LEU A 47 7.23 -10.23 5.37
C LEU A 47 6.20 -9.90 6.45
N VAL A 48 5.56 -8.73 6.42
CA VAL A 48 4.51 -8.41 7.39
C VAL A 48 3.29 -9.28 7.10
N HIS A 49 2.88 -10.07 8.10
CA HIS A 49 1.57 -10.72 8.06
C HIS A 49 0.48 -9.65 8.05
N SER A 50 -0.11 -9.43 6.88
CA SER A 50 -1.04 -8.34 6.63
C SER A 50 -2.44 -8.68 7.16
N LEU A 51 -2.88 -7.91 8.16
CA LEU A 51 -4.27 -7.92 8.65
C LEU A 51 -5.17 -6.99 7.83
N ALA A 52 -4.55 -5.96 7.24
CA ALA A 52 -5.17 -5.01 6.34
C ALA A 52 -4.06 -4.23 5.60
N LEU A 53 -4.34 -3.76 4.38
CA LEU A 53 -3.37 -2.96 3.63
C LEU A 53 -2.94 -1.68 4.38
N GLN A 54 -3.84 -1.10 5.19
CA GLN A 54 -3.55 0.02 6.09
C GLN A 54 -2.41 -0.30 7.06
N GLN A 55 -2.43 -1.48 7.69
CA GLN A 55 -1.39 -1.92 8.62
C GLN A 55 -0.07 -2.13 7.88
N THR A 56 -0.10 -2.73 6.69
CA THR A 56 1.09 -2.91 5.87
C THR A 56 1.71 -1.56 5.47
N LEU A 57 0.91 -0.59 5.02
CA LEU A 57 1.42 0.77 4.71
C LEU A 57 1.98 1.48 5.93
N TYR A 58 1.36 1.32 7.10
CA TYR A 58 1.89 1.87 8.35
C TYR A 58 3.28 1.31 8.67
N ARG A 59 3.44 -0.03 8.69
CA ARG A 59 4.74 -0.68 8.96
C ARG A 59 5.81 -0.31 7.94
N MET A 60 5.42 -0.21 6.67
CA MET A 60 6.28 0.28 5.60
C MET A 60 6.78 1.71 5.85
N GLY A 61 5.88 2.64 6.20
CA GLY A 61 6.23 4.03 6.48
C GLY A 61 7.08 4.18 7.75
N GLU A 62 6.71 3.48 8.82
CA GLU A 62 7.44 3.41 10.09
C GLU A 62 8.91 3.00 9.87
N ALA A 63 9.16 1.89 9.15
CA ALA A 63 10.51 1.42 8.87
C ALA A 63 11.37 2.43 8.08
N VAL A 64 10.75 3.25 7.20
CA VAL A 64 11.49 4.29 6.47
C VAL A 64 11.88 5.45 7.39
N LEU A 65 10.98 5.88 8.27
CA LEU A 65 11.25 6.96 9.21
C LEU A 65 12.32 6.55 10.24
N GLU A 66 12.29 5.31 10.70
CA GLU A 66 13.32 4.76 11.58
C GLU A 66 14.72 4.75 10.93
N ALA A 67 14.79 4.36 9.66
CA ALA A 67 16.07 4.29 8.93
C ALA A 67 16.60 5.67 8.51
N TYR A 68 15.72 6.64 8.28
CA TYR A 68 16.08 7.99 7.87
C TYR A 68 15.44 9.04 8.80
N PRO A 69 15.99 9.29 10.00
CA PRO A 69 15.42 10.23 10.97
C PRO A 69 15.27 11.68 10.46
N PHE A 70 15.98 12.05 9.40
CA PHE A 70 15.86 13.37 8.77
C PHE A 70 14.60 13.51 7.88
N ILE A 71 13.90 12.41 7.59
CA ILE A 71 12.62 12.43 6.88
C ILE A 71 11.53 12.77 7.90
N ALA A 72 10.74 13.81 7.63
CA ALA A 72 9.64 14.24 8.49
C ALA A 72 8.47 13.28 8.43
N GLU A 73 8.10 12.94 7.19
CA GLU A 73 6.90 12.21 6.87
C GLU A 73 7.05 11.50 5.52
N ILE A 74 6.32 10.41 5.37
CA ILE A 74 6.17 9.64 4.14
C ILE A 74 4.69 9.44 3.83
N ARG A 75 4.30 9.73 2.58
CA ARG A 75 2.96 9.54 2.03
C ARG A 75 2.97 8.36 1.06
N LEU A 76 2.19 7.34 1.37
CA LEU A 76 2.04 6.12 0.59
C LEU A 76 0.63 6.03 0.02
N SER A 77 0.52 5.58 -1.23
CA SER A 77 -0.75 5.32 -1.90
C SER A 77 -0.65 3.99 -2.63
N ALA A 78 -1.51 3.04 -2.28
CA ALA A 78 -1.49 1.70 -2.84
C ALA A 78 -2.90 1.24 -3.26
N PRO A 79 -3.08 0.81 -4.52
CA PRO A 79 -4.32 0.16 -4.92
C PRO A 79 -4.35 -1.29 -4.41
N ASN A 80 -5.47 -1.68 -3.80
CA ASN A 80 -5.80 -3.07 -3.54
C ASN A 80 -6.41 -3.67 -4.81
N LYS A 81 -5.57 -4.31 -5.63
CA LYS A 81 -5.98 -4.98 -6.87
C LYS A 81 -6.63 -6.33 -6.54
N HIS A 82 -7.92 -6.43 -6.77
CA HIS A 82 -8.68 -7.63 -6.39
C HIS A 82 -8.35 -8.82 -7.29
N HIS A 83 -7.91 -9.91 -6.66
CA HIS A 83 -7.81 -11.24 -7.27
C HIS A 83 -8.88 -12.12 -6.61
N PHE A 84 -10.00 -12.31 -7.30
CA PHE A 84 -11.09 -13.13 -6.78
C PHE A 84 -10.88 -14.59 -7.16
N LEU A 85 -11.13 -15.52 -6.24
CA LEU A 85 -11.10 -16.94 -6.54
C LEU A 85 -12.14 -17.26 -7.63
N TYR A 86 -11.70 -17.91 -8.71
CA TYR A 86 -12.58 -18.22 -9.82
C TYR A 86 -13.39 -19.48 -9.56
N ASP A 87 -14.70 -19.43 -9.80
CA ASP A 87 -15.57 -20.60 -9.67
C ASP A 87 -15.40 -21.56 -10.86
N LEU A 88 -14.74 -22.68 -10.61
CA LEU A 88 -14.52 -23.76 -11.58
C LEU A 88 -15.58 -24.86 -11.51
N SER A 89 -16.59 -24.75 -10.63
CA SER A 89 -17.66 -25.74 -10.51
C SER A 89 -18.44 -26.01 -11.80
N PRO A 90 -18.62 -25.07 -12.75
CA PRO A 90 -19.23 -25.37 -14.04
C PRO A 90 -18.44 -26.37 -14.91
N PHE A 91 -17.17 -26.58 -14.58
CA PHE A 91 -16.29 -27.54 -15.25
C PHE A 91 -16.07 -28.82 -14.42
N ASN A 92 -16.76 -28.98 -13.29
CA ASN A 92 -16.57 -30.09 -12.35
C ASN A 92 -15.13 -30.21 -11.81
N VAL A 93 -14.44 -29.08 -11.64
CA VAL A 93 -13.06 -29.01 -11.10
C VAL A 93 -13.06 -28.19 -9.81
N ALA A 94 -12.37 -28.68 -8.77
CA ALA A 94 -12.13 -27.92 -7.55
C ALA A 94 -11.00 -26.89 -7.76
N ASN A 95 -11.15 -25.70 -7.19
CA ASN A 95 -10.12 -24.66 -7.22
C ASN A 95 -9.46 -24.55 -5.84
N ASN A 96 -8.24 -25.07 -5.70
CA ASN A 96 -7.48 -25.06 -4.44
C ASN A 96 -6.64 -23.77 -4.31
N ASP A 97 -7.28 -22.61 -4.45
CA ASP A 97 -6.63 -21.30 -4.46
C ASP A 97 -5.55 -21.12 -5.55
N GLU A 98 -5.81 -21.67 -6.74
CA GLU A 98 -4.87 -21.62 -7.86
C GLU A 98 -5.32 -20.64 -8.95
N VAL A 99 -6.60 -20.67 -9.34
CA VAL A 99 -7.12 -19.85 -10.44
C VAL A 99 -7.87 -18.64 -9.90
N HIS A 100 -7.42 -17.45 -10.29
CA HIS A 100 -7.99 -16.18 -9.85
C HIS A 100 -8.36 -15.26 -11.03
N HIS A 101 -9.45 -14.51 -10.87
CA HIS A 101 -9.81 -13.40 -11.74
C HIS A 101 -9.23 -12.10 -11.18
N ALA A 102 -8.25 -11.53 -11.90
CA ALA A 102 -7.67 -10.22 -11.60
C ALA A 102 -8.56 -9.11 -12.18
N ALA A 103 -9.39 -8.50 -11.34
CA ALA A 103 -10.28 -7.43 -11.78
C ALA A 103 -9.50 -6.12 -12.01
N ASP A 104 -9.79 -5.43 -13.12
CA ASP A 104 -9.22 -4.11 -13.41
C ASP A 104 -9.79 -3.04 -12.47
N ARG A 105 -11.13 -2.95 -12.39
CA ARG A 105 -11.88 -1.96 -11.61
C ARG A 105 -13.22 -2.56 -11.11
N PRO A 106 -13.80 -2.03 -10.02
CA PRO A 106 -13.20 -1.05 -9.10
C PRO A 106 -12.09 -1.68 -8.25
N TYR A 107 -11.23 -0.84 -7.66
CA TYR A 107 -10.23 -1.26 -6.68
C TYR A 107 -10.28 -0.33 -5.47
N GLY A 108 -9.98 -0.87 -4.29
CA GLY A 108 -9.77 -0.05 -3.10
C GLY A 108 -8.48 0.78 -3.26
N LEU A 109 -8.52 2.09 -3.03
CA LEU A 109 -7.32 2.92 -2.96
C LEU A 109 -7.04 3.27 -1.52
N ILE A 110 -5.94 2.75 -0.97
CA ILE A 110 -5.56 2.99 0.42
C ILE A 110 -4.43 4.02 0.41
N GLN A 111 -4.59 5.07 1.22
CA GLN A 111 -3.62 6.14 1.36
C GLN A 111 -3.25 6.32 2.82
N ALA A 112 -1.97 6.50 3.11
CA ALA A 112 -1.46 6.70 4.46
C ALA A 112 -0.38 7.78 4.46
N THR A 113 -0.40 8.62 5.49
CA THR A 113 0.71 9.53 5.82
C THR A 113 1.24 9.10 7.18
N ILE A 114 2.52 8.77 7.24
CA ILE A 114 3.23 8.45 8.48
C ILE A 114 4.16 9.63 8.73
N THR A 115 4.12 10.19 9.94
CA THR A 115 4.89 11.37 10.35
C THR A 115 5.51 11.14 11.71
N HIS A 116 6.65 11.75 11.99
CA HIS A 116 7.14 11.87 13.37
C HIS A 116 6.23 12.82 14.17
N ASP A 117 6.10 12.56 15.48
CA ASP A 117 5.32 13.37 16.40
C ASP A 117 5.86 14.80 16.54
N ASP A 118 7.17 14.98 16.36
CA ASP A 118 7.89 16.26 16.44
C ASP A 118 8.16 16.88 15.05
N ALA A 119 7.52 16.37 13.99
CA ALA A 119 7.70 16.90 12.66
C ALA A 119 7.24 18.36 12.56
N SER A 120 8.10 19.19 11.95
CA SER A 120 7.76 20.56 11.55
C SER A 120 6.56 20.61 10.62
N ASP A 121 5.84 21.73 10.65
CA ASP A 121 4.74 22.00 9.72
C ASP A 121 5.19 21.78 8.26
N ALA A 122 4.36 21.08 7.49
CA ALA A 122 4.71 20.70 6.12
C ALA A 122 4.74 21.90 5.15
N GLY A 123 4.15 23.04 5.54
CA GLY A 123 4.01 24.21 4.70
C GLY A 123 3.42 23.86 3.33
N PRO A 124 3.92 24.46 2.24
CA PRO A 124 3.39 24.22 0.90
C PRO A 124 3.91 22.92 0.26
N ALA A 125 4.66 22.08 0.98
CA ALA A 125 5.34 20.92 0.38
C ALA A 125 4.37 19.91 -0.27
N TRP A 126 3.11 19.89 0.16
CA TRP A 126 2.08 19.00 -0.35
C TRP A 126 0.96 19.68 -1.11
N ASP A 127 1.03 21.01 -1.22
CA ASP A 127 0.05 21.74 -1.99
C ASP A 127 0.17 21.34 -3.46
N SER A 128 -0.94 20.90 -4.03
CA SER A 128 -1.02 20.66 -5.46
C SER A 128 -0.80 21.98 -6.18
N TYR A 129 0.25 22.06 -7.00
CA TYR A 129 0.49 23.22 -7.86
C TYR A 129 -0.70 23.39 -8.80
N ALA A 130 -1.56 24.38 -8.52
CA ALA A 130 -2.78 24.62 -9.30
C ALA A 130 -2.53 25.36 -10.62
N GLY A 131 -1.29 25.79 -10.87
CA GLY A 131 -0.96 26.70 -11.97
C GLY A 131 -1.48 28.11 -11.68
N LEU A 132 -0.66 29.13 -11.94
CA LEU A 132 -1.17 30.49 -12.09
C LEU A 132 -1.96 30.54 -13.41
N VAL A 133 -3.26 30.80 -13.29
CA VAL A 133 -4.13 31.22 -14.41
C VAL A 133 -3.62 32.55 -14.98
#